data_AF-A0A0M2UCX1-F1
#
_entry.id   AF-A0A0M2UCX1-F1
#
_cell.length_a   1.000
_cell.length_b   1.000
_cell.length_c   1.000
_cell.angle_alpha   90.00
_cell.angle_beta   90.00
_cell.angle_gamma   90.00
#
_symmetry.space_group_name_H-M   'P 1'
#
loop_
_entity.id
_entity.type
_entity.pdbx_description
1 polymer ?
#
loop_
_entity_poly.entity_id
_entity_poly.type
_entity_poly.pdbx_seq_one_letter_code
_entity_poly.pdbx_strand_id
1 'polypeptide(L)'
;MSAYDRAHELARDLSRTEEYRNYVESKTKLEQDQKNVEMLEQFRHQQWEVQMAQVAGQEVDEAKVQQLEKLYQVLSLNPIINEFLNAEYRFARLMADIQKILADAVPAWFDFGGRRELIN
;
A
#
# COMPACT_ATOMS: atom_id res chain seq x y z
N MET A 1 12.54 20.83 -20.85
CA MET A 1 12.29 19.86 -19.77
C MET A 1 11.84 18.56 -20.40
N SER A 2 12.60 17.50 -20.14
CA SER A 2 12.24 16.12 -20.50
C SER A 2 11.21 15.55 -19.51
N ALA A 3 10.61 14.41 -19.84
CA ALA A 3 9.76 13.67 -18.90
C ALA A 3 10.52 13.25 -17.63
N TYR A 4 11.81 12.94 -17.76
CA TYR A 4 12.68 12.61 -16.62
C TYR A 4 12.90 13.81 -15.68
N ASP A 5 13.10 15.01 -16.22
CA ASP A 5 13.25 16.22 -15.39
C ASP A 5 12.01 16.46 -14.54
N ARG A 6 10.83 16.31 -15.16
CA ARG A 6 9.53 16.43 -14.49
C ARG A 6 9.29 15.32 -13.47
N ALA A 7 9.74 14.09 -13.74
CA ALA A 7 9.66 13.00 -12.78
C ALA A 7 10.52 13.29 -11.53
N HIS A 8 11.70 13.88 -11.71
CA HIS A 8 12.52 14.33 -10.58
C HIS A 8 11.91 15.50 -9.81
N GLU A 9 11.22 16.43 -10.48
CA GLU A 9 10.42 17.46 -9.83
C GLU A 9 9.30 16.84 -8.98
N LEU A 10 8.51 15.96 -9.57
CA LEU A 10 7.44 15.23 -8.86
C LEU A 10 7.98 14.45 -7.65
N ALA A 11 9.12 13.77 -7.78
CA ALA A 11 9.74 13.07 -6.65
C ALA A 11 10.13 14.02 -5.52
N ARG A 12 10.65 15.22 -5.83
CA ARG A 12 10.95 16.24 -4.82
C ARG A 12 9.68 16.73 -4.15
N ASP A 13 8.63 16.98 -4.91
CA ASP A 13 7.36 17.47 -4.38
C ASP A 13 6.70 16.42 -3.49
N LEU A 14 6.70 15.14 -3.92
CA LEU A 14 6.22 14.00 -3.13
C LEU A 14 6.90 13.89 -1.77
N SER A 15 8.23 14.05 -1.73
CA SER A 15 8.98 14.03 -0.47
C SER A 15 8.63 15.17 0.50
N ARG A 16 7.96 16.21 0.00
CA ARG A 16 7.51 17.40 0.75
C ARG A 16 6.01 17.40 1.00
N THR A 17 5.30 16.34 0.67
CA THR A 17 3.87 16.21 0.99
C THR A 17 3.67 16.00 2.50
N GLU A 18 2.51 16.43 3.00
CA GLU A 18 2.14 16.18 4.39
C GLU A 18 1.94 14.70 4.64
N GLU A 19 1.39 13.97 3.67
CA GLU A 19 1.18 12.53 3.70
C GLU A 19 2.49 11.78 3.93
N TYR A 20 3.54 12.12 3.18
CA TYR A 20 4.85 11.49 3.34
C TYR A 20 5.51 11.87 4.68
N ARG A 21 5.46 13.14 5.09
CA ARG A 21 5.99 13.57 6.40
C ARG A 21 5.30 12.85 7.56
N ASN A 22 3.97 12.83 7.56
CA ASN A 22 3.17 12.18 8.59
C ASN A 22 3.46 10.66 8.65
N TYR A 23 3.66 10.04 7.48
CA TYR A 23 4.08 8.63 7.41
C TYR A 23 5.46 8.42 8.03
N VAL A 24 6.46 9.23 7.69
CA VAL A 24 7.80 9.13 8.26
C VAL A 24 7.79 9.36 9.77
N GLU A 25 7.09 10.39 10.25
CA GLU A 25 7.00 10.70 11.68
C GLU A 25 6.32 9.58 12.48
N SER A 26 5.18 9.08 12.01
CA SER A 26 4.49 7.97 12.66
C SER A 26 5.30 6.68 12.63
N LYS A 27 6.06 6.43 11.55
CA LYS A 27 7.00 5.31 11.48
C LYS A 27 8.12 5.43 12.52
N THR A 28 8.72 6.60 12.67
CA THR A 28 9.77 6.83 13.68
C THR A 28 9.23 6.63 15.10
N LYS A 29 8.00 7.09 15.40
CA LYS A 29 7.35 6.84 16.70
C LYS A 29 7.13 5.34 16.94
N LEU A 30 6.70 4.60 15.92
CA LEU A 30 6.51 3.16 16.00
C LEU A 30 7.83 2.43 16.29
N GLU A 31 8.90 2.78 15.58
CA GLU A 31 10.22 2.16 15.70
C GLU A 31 10.88 2.37 17.07
N GLN A 32 10.42 3.34 17.85
CA GLN A 32 10.87 3.55 19.23
C GLN A 32 10.34 2.49 20.22
N ASP A 33 9.30 1.75 19.85
CA ASP A 33 8.71 0.69 20.67
C ASP A 33 8.84 -0.65 19.96
N GLN A 34 9.86 -1.42 20.36
CA GLN A 34 10.18 -2.73 19.83
C GLN A 34 8.98 -3.69 19.86
N LYS A 35 8.12 -3.61 20.88
CA LYS A 35 6.95 -4.48 20.99
C LYS A 35 5.93 -4.16 19.91
N ASN A 36 5.72 -2.87 19.61
CA ASN A 36 4.79 -2.45 18.57
C ASN A 36 5.29 -2.84 17.17
N VAL A 37 6.61 -2.76 16.94
CA VAL A 37 7.26 -3.24 15.72
C VAL A 37 7.00 -4.75 15.54
N GLU A 38 7.29 -5.56 16.55
CA GLU A 38 7.07 -7.01 16.51
C GLU A 38 5.61 -7.38 16.25
N MET A 39 4.68 -6.69 16.91
CA MET A 39 3.24 -6.91 16.71
C MET A 39 2.81 -6.57 15.27
N LEU A 40 3.34 -5.48 14.70
CA LEU A 40 3.05 -5.10 13.32
C LEU A 40 3.67 -6.08 12.32
N GLU A 41 4.92 -6.51 12.53
CA GLU A 41 5.61 -7.48 11.67
C GLU A 41 4.87 -8.82 11.62
N GLN A 42 4.40 -9.32 12.76
CA GLN A 42 3.59 -10.54 12.82
C GLN A 42 2.31 -10.40 11.98
N PHE A 43 1.63 -9.26 12.08
CA PHE A 43 0.45 -8.99 11.28
C PHE A 43 0.76 -8.94 9.79
N ARG A 44 1.86 -8.29 9.38
CA ARG A 44 2.30 -8.24 7.98
C ARG A 44 2.62 -9.62 7.42
N HIS A 45 3.28 -10.46 8.21
CA HIS A 45 3.59 -11.83 7.80
C HIS A 45 2.32 -12.64 7.55
N GLN A 46 1.36 -12.59 8.48
CA GLN A 46 0.07 -13.28 8.33
C GLN A 46 -0.74 -12.71 7.15
N GLN A 47 -0.74 -11.39 6.97
CA GLN A 47 -1.39 -10.75 5.82
C GLN A 47 -0.80 -11.25 4.50
N TRP A 48 0.52 -11.36 4.42
CA TRP A 48 1.21 -11.84 3.23
C TRP A 48 0.91 -13.32 2.93
N GLU A 49 0.90 -14.20 3.95
CA GLU A 49 0.51 -15.60 3.77
C GLU A 49 -0.90 -15.73 3.18
N VAL A 50 -1.86 -14.96 3.71
CA VAL A 50 -3.25 -14.96 3.23
C VAL A 50 -3.32 -14.47 1.78
N GLN A 51 -2.63 -13.37 1.45
CA GLN A 51 -2.58 -12.85 0.09
C GLN A 51 -1.93 -13.83 -0.90
N MET A 52 -0.85 -14.51 -0.49
CA MET A 52 -0.18 -15.51 -1.32
C MET A 52 -1.08 -16.72 -1.59
N ALA A 53 -1.81 -17.21 -0.58
CA ALA A 53 -2.79 -18.28 -0.77
C ALA A 53 -3.88 -17.88 -1.77
N GLN A 54 -4.40 -16.65 -1.68
CA GLN A 54 -5.37 -16.11 -2.63
C GLN A 54 -4.83 -16.05 -4.07
N VAL A 55 -3.61 -15.52 -4.25
CA VAL A 55 -2.98 -15.41 -5.57
C VAL A 55 -2.68 -16.79 -6.17
N ALA A 56 -2.33 -17.77 -5.34
CA ALA A 56 -2.11 -19.15 -5.76
C ALA A 56 -3.41 -19.91 -6.10
N GLY A 57 -4.59 -19.30 -5.92
CA GLY A 57 -5.88 -19.94 -6.12
C GLY A 57 -6.18 -21.04 -5.10
N GLN A 58 -5.51 -21.01 -3.95
CA GLN A 58 -5.76 -21.95 -2.85
C GLN A 58 -6.96 -21.48 -2.03
N GLU A 59 -7.71 -22.42 -1.45
CA GLU A 59 -8.72 -22.08 -0.45
C GLU A 59 -8.04 -21.40 0.72
N VAL A 60 -8.41 -20.15 0.95
CA VAL A 60 -7.98 -19.41 2.13
C VAL A 60 -8.75 -19.96 3.31
N ASP A 61 -8.01 -20.48 4.29
CA ASP A 61 -8.60 -20.90 5.55
C ASP A 61 -9.33 -19.72 6.22
N GLU A 62 -10.66 -19.81 6.33
CA GLU A 62 -11.50 -18.80 6.99
C GLU A 62 -11.03 -18.52 8.43
N ALA A 63 -10.47 -19.52 9.12
CA ALA A 63 -9.94 -19.33 10.46
C ALA A 63 -8.71 -18.40 10.46
N LYS A 64 -7.86 -18.46 9.42
CA LYS A 64 -6.73 -17.54 9.26
C LYS A 64 -7.20 -16.12 8.96
N VAL A 65 -8.24 -15.96 8.14
CA VAL A 65 -8.83 -14.63 7.87
C VAL A 65 -9.40 -14.03 9.15
N GLN A 66 -10.19 -14.79 9.91
CA GLN A 66 -10.74 -14.32 11.20
C GLN A 66 -9.64 -14.01 12.23
N GLN A 67 -8.55 -14.78 12.24
CA GLN A 67 -7.41 -14.50 13.11
C GLN A 67 -6.71 -13.19 12.72
N LEU A 68 -6.53 -12.95 11.42
CA LEU A 68 -5.95 -11.72 10.89
C LEU A 68 -6.82 -10.50 11.24
N GLU A 69 -8.15 -10.62 11.13
CA GLU A 69 -9.10 -9.57 11.51
C GLU A 69 -9.02 -9.24 13.01
N LYS A 70 -8.95 -10.26 13.88
CA LYS A 70 -8.77 -10.06 15.33
C LYS A 70 -7.45 -9.39 15.65
N LEU A 71 -6.36 -9.80 14.98
CA LEU A 71 -5.06 -9.18 15.17
C LEU A 71 -5.09 -7.70 14.73
N TYR A 72 -5.72 -7.40 13.60
CA TYR A 72 -5.93 -6.02 13.16
C TYR A 72 -6.72 -5.20 14.19
N GLN A 73 -7.80 -5.74 14.76
CA GLN A 73 -8.56 -5.07 15.80
C GLN A 73 -7.67 -4.73 17.01
N VAL A 74 -6.89 -5.68 17.51
CA VAL A 74 -5.97 -5.45 18.64
C VAL A 74 -4.92 -4.38 18.30
N LEU A 75 -4.34 -4.42 17.10
CA LEU A 75 -3.38 -3.43 16.62
C LEU A 75 -4.01 -2.03 16.53
N SER A 76 -5.23 -1.94 16.03
CA SER A 76 -5.96 -0.68 15.87
C SER A 76 -6.29 0.02 17.20
N LEU A 77 -6.33 -0.74 18.31
CA LEU A 77 -6.49 -0.19 19.65
C LEU A 77 -5.21 0.49 20.17
N ASN A 78 -4.04 0.16 19.61
CA ASN A 78 -2.80 0.84 19.94
C ASN A 78 -2.73 2.17 19.16
N PRO A 79 -2.71 3.33 19.82
CA PRO A 79 -2.74 4.61 19.13
C PRO A 79 -1.52 4.85 18.24
N ILE A 80 -0.34 4.33 18.60
CA ILE A 80 0.89 4.49 17.82
C ILE A 80 0.80 3.68 16.51
N ILE A 81 0.35 2.43 16.62
CA ILE A 81 0.19 1.55 15.45
C ILE A 81 -0.93 2.07 14.55
N ASN A 82 -2.06 2.48 15.13
CA ASN A 82 -3.18 3.05 14.38
C ASN A 82 -2.79 4.36 13.67
N GLU A 83 -2.03 5.24 14.32
CA GLU A 83 -1.50 6.47 13.70
C GLU A 83 -0.64 6.12 12.48
N PHE A 84 0.29 5.17 12.63
CA PHE A 84 1.14 4.67 11.55
C PHE A 84 0.33 4.09 10.39
N LEU A 85 -0.58 3.15 10.66
CA LEU A 85 -1.39 2.50 9.62
C LEU A 85 -2.25 3.50 8.84
N ASN A 86 -2.82 4.50 9.52
CA ASN A 86 -3.58 5.56 8.86
C ASN A 86 -2.71 6.47 8.00
N ALA A 87 -1.51 6.82 8.48
CA ALA A 87 -0.57 7.64 7.72
C ALA A 87 -0.05 6.88 6.48
N GLU A 88 0.28 5.60 6.64
CA GLU A 88 0.66 4.71 5.54
C GLU A 88 -0.46 4.59 4.50
N TYR A 89 -1.71 4.37 4.92
CA TYR A 89 -2.85 4.28 4.00
C TYR A 89 -3.04 5.57 3.18
N ARG A 90 -2.94 6.74 3.83
CA ARG A 90 -3.05 8.04 3.13
C ARG A 90 -1.94 8.22 2.10
N PHE A 91 -0.70 7.91 2.48
CA PHE A 91 0.44 7.99 1.57
C PHE A 91 0.31 6.99 0.41
N ALA A 92 -0.10 5.75 0.68
CA ALA A 92 -0.33 4.73 -0.33
C ALA A 92 -1.40 5.16 -1.34
N ARG A 93 -2.48 5.79 -0.88
CA ARG A 93 -3.53 6.33 -1.75
C ARG A 93 -3.01 7.43 -2.66
N LEU A 94 -2.28 8.40 -2.11
CA LEU A 94 -1.63 9.47 -2.89
C LEU A 94 -0.74 8.88 -4.00
N MET A 95 0.08 7.89 -3.65
CA MET A 95 0.97 7.22 -4.61
C MET A 95 0.19 6.45 -5.68
N ALA A 96 -0.88 5.75 -5.31
CA ALA A 96 -1.72 5.02 -6.25
C ALA A 96 -2.41 5.96 -7.25
N ASP A 97 -2.90 7.11 -6.80
CA ASP A 97 -3.52 8.12 -7.65
C ASP A 97 -2.50 8.70 -8.65
N ILE A 98 -1.27 8.96 -8.21
CA ILE A 98 -0.18 9.43 -9.09
C ILE A 98 0.20 8.36 -10.11
N GLN A 99 0.38 7.11 -9.68
CA GLN A 99 0.69 5.99 -10.58
C GLN A 99 -0.41 5.82 -11.64
N LYS A 100 -1.67 5.99 -11.24
CA LYS A 100 -2.81 5.96 -12.16
C LYS A 100 -2.74 7.10 -13.18
N ILE A 101 -2.48 8.35 -12.76
CA ILE A 101 -2.31 9.48 -13.69
C ILE A 101 -1.21 9.20 -14.72
N LEU A 102 -0.09 8.62 -14.28
CA LEU A 102 1.02 8.26 -15.16
C LEU A 102 0.64 7.13 -16.13
N ALA A 103 -0.06 6.09 -15.65
CA ALA A 103 -0.51 4.97 -16.47
C ALA A 103 -1.55 5.42 -17.52
N ASP A 104 -2.52 6.25 -17.12
CA ASP A 104 -3.57 6.80 -17.99
C ASP A 104 -3.01 7.71 -19.10
N ALA A 105 -1.82 8.29 -18.89
CA ALA A 105 -1.14 9.11 -19.91
C ALA A 105 -0.48 8.28 -21.03
N VAL A 106 -0.19 6.99 -20.78
CA VAL A 106 0.44 6.08 -21.74
C VAL A 106 -0.39 4.79 -21.90
N PRO A 107 -1.69 4.88 -22.28
CA PRO A 107 -2.59 3.72 -22.30
C PRO A 107 -2.12 2.65 -23.30
N ALA A 108 -1.44 3.06 -24.37
CA ALA A 108 -0.86 2.16 -25.37
C ALA A 108 0.21 1.20 -24.79
N TRP A 109 0.80 1.52 -23.63
CA TRP A 109 1.76 0.63 -22.97
C TRP A 109 1.09 -0.62 -22.40
N PHE A 110 -0.15 -0.50 -21.96
CA PHE A 110 -0.97 -1.61 -21.44
C PHE A 110 -1.93 -2.18 -22.50
N ASP A 111 -2.09 -1.49 -23.64
CA ASP A 111 -2.85 -1.98 -24.79
C ASP A 111 -2.03 -2.99 -25.60
N PHE A 112 -2.05 -4.24 -25.16
CA PHE A 112 -1.60 -5.37 -25.97
C PHE A 112 -2.68 -5.63 -27.04
N GLY A 113 -2.56 -4.95 -28.18
CA GLY A 113 -3.52 -5.00 -29.28
C GLY A 113 -4.09 -6.41 -29.52
N GLY A 114 -5.36 -6.61 -29.14
CA GLY A 114 -5.96 -7.94 -29.10
C GLY A 114 -7.45 -7.97 -28.77
N ARG A 115 -8.27 -7.60 -29.79
CA ARG A 115 -9.73 -7.83 -29.98
C ARG A 115 -10.66 -6.63 -29.78
N ARG A 116 -10.63 -5.71 -30.76
CA ARG A 116 -11.86 -5.21 -31.39
C ARG A 116 -12.10 -6.03 -32.67
N GLU A 117 -12.59 -7.26 -32.53
CA GLU A 117 -13.29 -7.94 -33.63
C GLU A 117 -14.74 -8.16 -33.21
N LEU A 118 -15.58 -7.28 -33.76
CA LEU A 118 -16.91 -7.56 -34.33
C LEU A 118 -17.78 -8.57 -33.57
N ILE A 119 -18.65 -8.05 -32.71
CA ILE A 119 -19.98 -8.65 -32.51
C ILE A 119 -20.97 -7.68 -33.14
N ASN A 120 -21.40 -8.02 -34.36
CA ASN A 120 -22.66 -7.56 -34.94
C ASN A 120 -23.83 -8.17 -34.16
#